data_AF-A0A431TWG2-F1
#
_entry.id   AF-A0A431TWG2-F1
#
_cell.length_a   1.000
_cell.length_b   1.000
_cell.length_c   1.000
_cell.angle_alpha   90.00
_cell.angle_beta   90.00
_cell.angle_gamma   90.00
#
_symmetry.space_group_name_H-M   'P 1'
#
loop_
_entity.id
_entity.type
_entity.pdbx_description
1 polymer ?
#
loop_
_entity_poly.entity_id
_entity_poly.type
_entity_poly.pdbx_seq_one_letter_code
_entity_poly.pdbx_strand_id
1 'polypeptide(L)'
;MEFLFGFVFTLIKISLQAAVYATLLLGLALGLTRIWPASWLARRAQRPWQLWQSTCLLLAGLLFAFSFTYWGSHGLGDYSRIPLGHSEAVEENNGLDAYFEPSVPVDRPGDQAHLANFQVAAEVLCAAYDDGSYFTYDLASKDYQTFATGADYNAHARRRGLPLAEQFEPFSAHYRRFWGGWRFWLLA
;
A
#
# COMPACT_ATOMS: atom_id res chain seq x y z
N MET A 1 -14.43 13.68 -11.55
CA MET A 1 -15.37 12.54 -11.64
C MET A 1 -14.66 11.22 -11.40
N GLU A 2 -13.36 11.14 -11.68
CA GLU A 2 -12.56 9.94 -11.50
C GLU A 2 -12.41 9.50 -10.03
N PHE A 3 -12.28 10.43 -9.08
CA PHE A 3 -12.31 10.09 -7.64
C PHE A 3 -13.57 9.31 -7.21
N LEU A 4 -14.76 9.74 -7.68
CA LEU A 4 -16.01 9.04 -7.37
C LEU A 4 -16.03 7.64 -8.00
N PHE A 5 -15.53 7.51 -9.22
CA PHE A 5 -15.44 6.23 -9.91
C PHE A 5 -14.51 5.26 -9.15
N GLY A 6 -13.30 5.69 -8.78
CA GLY A 6 -12.37 4.86 -8.02
C GLY A 6 -12.88 4.48 -6.63
N PHE A 7 -13.59 5.41 -5.97
CA PHE A 7 -14.24 5.11 -4.69
C PHE A 7 -15.35 4.04 -4.84
N VAL A 8 -16.23 4.17 -5.84
CA VAL A 8 -17.26 3.16 -6.12
C VAL A 8 -16.64 1.82 -6.48
N PHE A 9 -15.57 1.81 -7.28
CA PHE A 9 -14.83 0.61 -7.61
C PHE A 9 -14.27 -0.08 -6.36
N THR A 10 -13.71 0.70 -5.43
CA THR A 10 -13.23 0.21 -4.13
C THR A 10 -14.35 -0.45 -3.32
N LEU A 11 -15.54 0.18 -3.25
CA LEU A 11 -16.69 -0.39 -2.54
C LEU A 11 -17.18 -1.70 -3.15
N ILE A 12 -17.22 -1.79 -4.48
CA ILE A 12 -17.58 -3.03 -5.20
C ILE A 12 -16.57 -4.13 -4.84
N LYS A 13 -15.28 -3.82 -4.88
CA LYS A 13 -14.21 -4.77 -4.58
C LYS A 13 -14.28 -5.28 -3.14
N ILE A 14 -14.45 -4.38 -2.16
CA ILE A 14 -14.67 -4.73 -0.75
C ILE A 14 -15.88 -5.65 -0.60
N SER A 15 -16.99 -5.34 -1.29
CA SER A 15 -18.22 -6.15 -1.22
C SER A 15 -18.00 -7.57 -1.76
N LEU A 16 -17.31 -7.70 -2.89
CA LEU A 16 -16.98 -9.00 -3.48
C LEU A 16 -16.06 -9.81 -2.57
N GLN A 17 -15.02 -9.19 -2.03
CA GLN A 17 -14.05 -9.84 -1.15
C GLN A 17 -14.70 -10.28 0.18
N ALA A 18 -15.53 -9.43 0.77
CA ALA A 18 -16.31 -9.76 1.96
C ALA A 18 -17.26 -10.95 1.71
N ALA A 19 -17.89 -11.02 0.55
CA ALA A 19 -18.75 -12.15 0.17
C ALA A 19 -17.96 -13.47 0.02
N VAL A 20 -16.78 -13.43 -0.60
CA VAL A 20 -15.88 -14.60 -0.72
C VAL A 20 -15.47 -15.10 0.66
N TYR A 21 -14.99 -14.21 1.52
CA TYR A 21 -14.58 -14.58 2.88
C TYR A 21 -15.73 -15.06 3.75
N ALA A 22 -16.89 -14.42 3.68
CA ALA A 22 -18.08 -14.87 4.40
C ALA A 22 -18.50 -16.27 3.96
N THR A 23 -18.32 -16.61 2.68
CA THR A 23 -18.59 -17.95 2.15
C THR A 23 -17.60 -18.99 2.70
N LEU A 24 -16.30 -18.67 2.71
CA LEU A 24 -15.27 -19.53 3.28
C LEU A 24 -15.49 -19.77 4.79
N LEU A 25 -15.80 -18.71 5.53
CA LEU A 25 -16.08 -18.78 6.97
C LEU A 25 -17.36 -19.54 7.27
N LEU A 26 -18.40 -19.41 6.44
CA LEU A 26 -19.61 -20.22 6.57
C LEU A 26 -19.30 -21.70 6.34
N GLY A 27 -18.52 -22.03 5.30
CA GLY A 27 -18.08 -23.39 5.03
C GLY A 27 -17.32 -24.00 6.20
N LEU A 28 -16.38 -23.23 6.77
CA LEU A 28 -15.64 -23.61 7.98
C LEU A 28 -16.59 -23.81 9.17
N ALA A 29 -17.52 -22.89 9.41
CA ALA A 29 -18.49 -22.99 10.49
C ALA A 29 -19.35 -24.25 10.36
N LEU A 30 -19.85 -24.55 9.16
CA LEU A 30 -20.62 -25.77 8.86
C LEU A 30 -19.78 -27.05 9.00
N GLY A 31 -18.48 -27.00 8.70
CA GLY A 31 -17.57 -28.11 8.98
C GLY A 31 -17.38 -28.35 10.48
N LEU A 32 -17.18 -27.27 11.24
CA LEU A 32 -16.98 -27.32 12.69
C LEU A 32 -18.22 -27.79 13.44
N THR A 33 -19.43 -27.54 12.94
CA THR A 33 -20.66 -28.04 13.59
C THR A 33 -20.73 -29.56 13.63
N ARG A 34 -20.08 -30.26 12.70
CA ARG A 34 -20.00 -31.73 12.69
C ARG A 34 -19.13 -32.27 13.82
N ILE A 35 -18.11 -31.50 14.22
CA ILE A 35 -17.16 -31.87 15.27
C ILE A 35 -17.68 -31.45 16.64
N TRP A 36 -18.27 -30.26 16.74
CA TRP A 36 -18.76 -29.67 17.99
C TRP A 36 -20.23 -29.21 17.86
N PRO A 37 -21.18 -30.16 17.84
CA PRO A 37 -22.59 -29.85 17.60
C PRO A 37 -23.25 -29.03 18.72
N ALA A 38 -22.70 -29.06 19.94
CA ALA A 38 -23.21 -28.29 21.08
C ALA A 38 -22.67 -26.85 21.18
N SER A 39 -21.81 -26.43 20.24
CA SER A 39 -21.18 -25.11 20.28
C SER A 39 -22.16 -23.96 20.00
N TRP A 40 -21.84 -22.75 20.46
CA TRP A 40 -22.56 -21.53 20.07
C TRP A 40 -22.57 -21.32 18.55
N LEU A 41 -21.44 -21.64 17.89
CA LEU A 41 -21.31 -21.57 16.44
C LEU A 41 -22.28 -22.51 15.73
N ALA A 42 -22.47 -23.73 16.26
CA ALA A 42 -23.42 -24.69 15.70
C ALA A 42 -24.87 -24.19 15.73
N ARG A 43 -25.27 -23.51 16.82
CA ARG A 43 -26.59 -22.87 16.91
C ARG A 43 -26.76 -21.74 15.88
N ARG A 44 -25.74 -20.89 15.72
CA ARG A 44 -25.75 -19.81 14.71
C ARG A 44 -25.78 -20.34 13.28
N ALA A 45 -25.06 -21.42 13.00
CA ALA A 45 -24.97 -22.04 11.68
C ALA A 45 -26.29 -22.67 11.20
N GLN A 46 -27.28 -22.89 12.08
CA GLN A 46 -28.63 -23.31 11.69
C GLN A 46 -29.36 -22.26 10.84
N ARG A 47 -28.90 -21.01 10.85
CA ARG A 47 -29.38 -19.93 10.00
C ARG A 47 -28.26 -19.45 9.08
N PRO A 48 -27.82 -20.29 8.12
CA PRO A 48 -26.60 -20.05 7.34
C PRO A 48 -26.66 -18.74 6.58
N TRP A 49 -27.85 -18.36 6.08
CA TRP A 49 -28.06 -17.09 5.40
C TRP A 49 -27.85 -15.87 6.32
N GLN A 50 -28.41 -15.88 7.53
CA GLN A 50 -28.23 -14.78 8.49
C GLN A 50 -26.77 -14.69 8.95
N LEU A 51 -26.13 -15.84 9.18
CA LEU A 51 -24.71 -15.90 9.53
C LEU A 51 -23.85 -15.31 8.42
N TRP A 52 -24.08 -15.72 7.17
CA TRP A 52 -23.38 -15.23 5.99
C TRP A 52 -23.55 -13.71 5.82
N GLN A 53 -24.79 -13.20 5.87
CA GLN A 53 -25.05 -11.76 5.76
C GLN A 53 -24.34 -10.96 6.86
N SER A 54 -24.45 -11.40 8.12
CA SER A 54 -23.80 -10.70 9.24
C SER A 54 -22.27 -10.72 9.14
N THR A 55 -21.70 -11.82 8.65
CA THR A 55 -20.26 -11.97 8.43
C THR A 55 -19.81 -11.09 7.27
N CYS A 56 -20.58 -11.06 6.17
CA CYS A 56 -20.31 -10.22 5.01
C CYS A 56 -20.32 -8.73 5.40
N LEU A 57 -21.34 -8.28 6.14
CA LEU A 57 -21.42 -6.89 6.60
C LEU A 57 -20.25 -6.52 7.53
N LEU A 58 -19.92 -7.40 8.48
CA LEU A 58 -18.79 -7.19 9.39
C LEU A 58 -17.46 -7.09 8.63
N LEU A 59 -17.20 -8.02 7.71
CA LEU A 59 -15.98 -8.03 6.92
C LEU A 59 -15.89 -6.85 5.97
N ALA A 60 -16.99 -6.45 5.33
CA ALA A 60 -17.03 -5.26 4.51
C ALA A 60 -16.68 -4.01 5.32
N GLY A 61 -17.23 -3.87 6.54
CA GLY A 61 -16.90 -2.76 7.44
C GLY A 61 -15.43 -2.76 7.87
N LEU A 62 -14.87 -3.93 8.20
CA LEU A 62 -13.45 -4.05 8.56
C LEU A 62 -12.50 -3.74 7.39
N LEU A 63 -12.80 -4.26 6.19
CA LEU A 63 -12.03 -3.98 4.98
C LEU A 63 -12.12 -2.51 4.59
N PHE A 64 -13.30 -1.91 4.71
CA PHE A 64 -13.50 -0.47 4.50
C PHE A 64 -12.70 0.36 5.50
N ALA A 65 -12.73 0.04 6.79
CA ALA A 65 -11.89 0.74 7.77
C ALA A 65 -10.39 0.55 7.47
N PHE A 66 -9.99 -0.66 7.06
CA PHE A 66 -8.63 -0.98 6.72
C PHE A 66 -8.10 -0.19 5.51
N SER A 67 -8.93 0.09 4.50
CA SER A 67 -8.51 0.86 3.31
C SER A 67 -8.09 2.30 3.61
N PHE A 68 -8.41 2.84 4.79
CA PHE A 68 -7.94 4.15 5.26
C PHE A 68 -6.72 4.07 6.17
N THR A 69 -6.22 2.87 6.48
CA THR A 69 -5.00 2.71 7.26
C THR A 69 -3.76 2.92 6.39
N TYR A 70 -2.62 3.22 7.02
CA TYR A 70 -1.33 3.34 6.35
C TYR A 70 -0.99 2.13 5.46
N TRP A 71 -1.35 0.91 5.89
CA TRP A 71 -1.04 -0.33 5.18
C TRP A 71 -2.10 -0.77 4.17
N GLY A 72 -3.34 -0.27 4.28
CA GLY A 72 -4.45 -0.63 3.39
C GLY A 72 -4.80 0.44 2.37
N SER A 73 -4.30 1.66 2.55
CA SER A 73 -4.46 2.75 1.60
C SER A 73 -3.59 2.51 0.38
N HIS A 74 -4.18 1.95 -0.67
CA HIS A 74 -3.60 1.82 -2.00
C HIS A 74 -3.75 3.10 -2.84
N GLY A 75 -4.40 4.11 -2.25
CA GLY A 75 -4.87 5.32 -2.89
C GLY A 75 -6.36 5.26 -3.29
N LEU A 76 -6.95 6.38 -3.70
CA LEU A 76 -8.38 6.48 -4.06
C LEU A 76 -8.54 7.29 -5.35
N GLY A 77 -9.19 6.70 -6.36
CA GLY A 77 -9.32 7.35 -7.67
C GLY A 77 -8.04 7.24 -8.47
N ASP A 78 -7.55 8.37 -8.95
CA ASP A 78 -6.33 8.47 -9.78
C ASP A 78 -5.04 8.50 -8.96
N TYR A 79 -5.18 8.33 -7.65
CA TYR A 79 -4.09 8.38 -6.71
C TYR A 79 -3.70 6.96 -6.30
N SER A 80 -2.40 6.69 -6.33
CA SER A 80 -1.77 5.43 -5.94
C SER A 80 -0.75 5.69 -4.85
N ARG A 81 -0.61 4.74 -3.91
CA ARG A 81 0.27 4.93 -2.74
C ARG A 81 1.05 3.67 -2.41
N ILE A 82 2.31 3.83 -2.03
CA ILE A 82 3.18 2.74 -1.55
C ILE A 82 3.78 3.14 -0.20
N PRO A 83 3.43 2.46 0.90
CA PRO A 83 4.05 2.72 2.20
C PRO A 83 5.51 2.27 2.21
N LEU A 84 6.41 3.11 2.73
CA LEU A 84 7.85 2.84 2.82
C LEU A 84 8.33 2.36 4.21
N GLY A 85 7.50 2.52 5.24
CA GLY A 85 7.87 2.44 6.65
C GLY A 85 7.90 3.83 7.32
N HIS A 86 7.94 3.86 8.65
CA HIS A 86 8.10 5.09 9.45
C HIS A 86 7.09 6.22 9.12
N SER A 87 5.86 5.82 8.77
CA SER A 87 4.77 6.70 8.34
C SER A 87 5.02 7.49 7.04
N GLU A 88 6.05 7.11 6.27
CA GLU A 88 6.38 7.72 4.98
C GLU A 88 5.79 6.90 3.83
N ALA A 89 5.46 7.54 2.71
CA ALA A 89 4.96 6.85 1.52
C ALA A 89 5.44 7.55 0.26
N VAL A 90 5.57 6.79 -0.82
CA VAL A 90 5.64 7.35 -2.18
C VAL A 90 4.26 7.27 -2.78
N GLU A 91 3.89 8.32 -3.48
CA GLU A 91 2.55 8.52 -4.00
C GLU A 91 2.65 8.75 -5.52
N GLU A 92 1.60 8.41 -6.26
CA GLU A 92 1.54 8.65 -7.70
C GLU A 92 0.16 9.18 -8.07
N ASN A 93 0.13 10.29 -8.78
CA ASN A 93 -1.09 10.91 -9.26
C ASN A 93 -1.27 10.66 -10.76
N ASN A 94 -2.51 10.37 -11.17
CA ASN A 94 -2.91 10.07 -12.54
C ASN A 94 -2.12 8.94 -13.23
N GLY A 95 -1.45 8.08 -12.46
CA GLY A 95 -0.59 7.02 -12.99
C GLY A 95 0.65 7.52 -13.73
N LEU A 96 1.01 8.78 -13.55
CA LEU A 96 2.07 9.46 -14.32
C LEU A 96 3.05 10.22 -13.43
N ASP A 97 2.56 10.78 -12.32
CA ASP A 97 3.32 11.73 -11.52
C ASP A 97 3.59 11.15 -10.14
N ALA A 98 4.74 10.46 -10.01
CA ALA A 98 5.18 9.90 -8.75
C ALA A 98 5.90 10.96 -7.92
N TYR A 99 5.57 11.09 -6.64
CA TYR A 99 6.22 12.04 -5.75
C TYR A 99 6.41 11.49 -4.34
N PHE A 100 7.33 12.13 -3.62
CA PHE A 100 7.58 11.90 -2.21
C PHE A 100 7.38 13.20 -1.44
N GLU A 101 6.63 13.14 -0.35
CA GLU A 101 6.44 14.26 0.57
C GLU A 101 6.91 13.82 1.96
N PRO A 102 8.09 14.32 2.43
CA PRO A 102 8.62 13.91 3.71
C PRO A 102 7.74 14.43 4.85
N SER A 103 7.53 13.60 5.87
CA SER A 103 6.76 13.97 7.06
C SER A 103 7.35 15.14 7.87
N VAL A 104 8.63 15.43 7.68
CA VAL A 104 9.35 16.56 8.29
C VAL A 104 9.79 17.51 7.17
N PRO A 105 9.63 18.84 7.33
CA PRO A 105 10.10 19.80 6.34
C PRO A 105 11.59 19.62 6.05
N VAL A 106 11.93 19.53 4.77
CA VAL A 106 13.31 19.50 4.28
C VAL A 106 13.60 20.80 3.53
N ASP A 107 14.82 21.31 3.63
CA ASP A 107 15.26 22.50 2.89
C ASP A 107 15.39 22.17 1.39
N ARG A 108 14.26 22.21 0.67
CA ARG A 108 14.17 22.20 -0.79
C ARG A 108 13.23 23.32 -1.24
N PRO A 109 13.58 24.08 -2.29
CA PRO A 109 12.61 24.93 -2.96
C PRO A 109 11.62 24.05 -3.75
N GLY A 110 10.35 24.07 -3.33
CA GLY A 110 9.24 23.34 -3.95
C GLY A 110 8.59 22.33 -3.01
N ASP A 111 7.26 22.26 -3.05
CA ASP A 111 6.46 21.55 -2.05
C ASP A 111 6.49 20.01 -2.21
N GLN A 112 6.85 19.47 -3.38
CA GLN A 112 6.80 18.02 -3.65
C GLN A 112 8.01 17.52 -4.46
N ALA A 113 8.57 16.38 -4.05
CA ALA A 113 9.69 15.73 -4.72
C ALA A 113 9.18 14.80 -5.83
N HIS A 114 9.03 15.30 -7.05
CA HIS A 114 8.68 14.48 -8.22
C HIS A 114 9.81 13.50 -8.57
N LEU A 115 9.48 12.21 -8.65
CA LEU A 115 10.41 11.10 -8.75
C LEU A 115 10.34 10.45 -10.13
N ALA A 116 11.47 10.37 -10.81
CA ALA A 116 11.60 9.55 -12.01
C ALA A 116 11.65 8.06 -11.64
N ASN A 117 12.47 7.73 -10.65
CA ASN A 117 12.68 6.37 -10.16
C ASN A 117 13.31 6.38 -8.77
N PHE A 118 13.13 5.28 -8.05
CA PHE A 118 13.62 5.16 -6.68
C PHE A 118 13.91 3.71 -6.31
N GLN A 119 14.58 3.54 -5.17
CA GLN A 119 14.77 2.28 -4.50
C GLN A 119 14.82 2.53 -2.99
N VAL A 120 14.22 1.62 -2.21
CA VAL A 120 14.35 1.63 -0.75
C VAL A 120 15.26 0.48 -0.32
N ALA A 121 16.25 0.79 0.51
CA ALA A 121 17.16 -0.19 1.08
C ALA A 121 17.66 0.27 2.45
N ALA A 122 17.74 -0.64 3.41
CA ALA A 122 18.22 -0.35 4.78
C ALA A 122 17.55 0.89 5.40
N GLU A 123 16.23 1.02 5.24
CA GLU A 123 15.42 2.16 5.71
C GLU A 123 15.77 3.51 5.08
N VAL A 124 16.53 3.54 3.98
CA VAL A 124 16.83 4.75 3.22
C VAL A 124 16.08 4.72 1.89
N LEU A 125 15.28 5.75 1.64
CA LEU A 125 14.75 6.05 0.32
C LEU A 125 15.86 6.71 -0.51
N CYS A 126 16.24 6.06 -1.59
CA CYS A 126 17.15 6.57 -2.59
C CYS A 126 16.37 6.88 -3.86
N ALA A 127 16.44 8.09 -4.39
CA ALA A 127 15.63 8.43 -5.55
C ALA A 127 16.29 9.46 -6.47
N ALA A 128 15.89 9.42 -7.74
CA ALA A 128 16.21 10.43 -8.72
C ALA A 128 14.97 11.30 -8.98
N TYR A 129 15.20 12.60 -9.09
CA TYR A 129 14.22 13.57 -9.53
C TYR A 129 14.06 13.54 -11.04
N ASP A 130 12.93 14.06 -11.53
CA ASP A 130 12.71 14.29 -12.96
C ASP A 130 13.70 15.29 -13.57
N ASP A 131 14.28 16.18 -12.75
CA ASP A 131 15.32 17.13 -13.16
C ASP A 131 16.72 16.49 -13.31
N GLY A 132 16.86 15.20 -13.01
CA GLY A 132 18.11 14.45 -13.08
C GLY A 132 19.03 14.56 -11.87
N SER A 133 18.63 15.29 -10.83
CA SER A 133 19.29 15.28 -9.52
C SER A 133 18.85 14.08 -8.67
N TYR A 134 19.52 13.85 -7.53
CA TYR A 134 19.30 12.67 -6.68
C TYR A 134 19.18 13.08 -5.22
N PHE A 135 18.56 12.23 -4.42
CA PHE A 135 18.58 12.35 -2.97
C PHE A 135 18.56 11.01 -2.25
N THR A 136 18.94 11.08 -0.98
CA THR A 136 18.66 10.06 0.01
C THR A 136 17.84 10.66 1.14
N TYR A 137 16.87 9.90 1.62
CA TYR A 137 16.09 10.22 2.81
C TYR A 137 16.07 9.00 3.73
N ASP A 138 16.67 9.14 4.92
CA ASP A 138 16.59 8.12 5.95
C ASP A 138 15.19 8.14 6.57
N LEU A 139 14.44 7.05 6.40
CA LEU A 139 13.05 6.95 6.83
C LEU A 139 12.92 6.99 8.35
N ALA A 140 13.94 6.57 9.10
CA ALA A 140 13.92 6.52 10.56
C ALA A 140 14.40 7.84 11.17
N SER A 141 15.58 8.33 10.78
CA SER A 141 16.16 9.56 11.33
C SER A 141 15.61 10.83 10.69
N LYS A 142 14.94 10.71 9.53
CA LYS A 142 14.44 11.83 8.72
C LYS A 142 15.56 12.68 8.13
N ASP A 143 16.79 12.15 8.08
CA ASP A 143 17.94 12.82 7.48
C ASP A 143 17.80 12.85 5.96
N TYR A 144 17.95 14.04 5.39
CA TYR A 144 17.82 14.28 3.95
C TYR A 144 19.13 14.81 3.38
N GLN A 145 19.57 14.24 2.25
CA GLN A 145 20.78 14.67 1.54
C GLN A 145 20.55 14.66 0.04
N THR A 146 20.95 15.74 -0.64
CA THR A 146 20.84 15.89 -2.10
C THR A 146 22.18 15.73 -2.81
N PHE A 147 22.11 15.37 -4.09
CA PHE A 147 23.25 15.21 -4.97
C PHE A 147 22.90 15.77 -6.35
N ALA A 148 23.76 16.61 -6.90
CA ALA A 148 23.51 17.24 -8.20
C ALA A 148 23.64 16.26 -9.37
N THR A 149 24.45 15.20 -9.21
CA THR A 149 24.71 14.23 -10.29
C THR A 149 24.63 12.79 -9.80
N GLY A 150 24.34 11.87 -10.73
CA GLY A 150 24.34 10.43 -10.44
C GLY A 150 25.73 9.91 -10.04
N ALA A 151 26.81 10.58 -10.47
CA ALA A 151 28.17 10.23 -10.05
C ALA A 151 28.40 10.52 -8.56
N ASP A 152 27.96 11.69 -8.09
CA ASP A 152 28.06 12.08 -6.68
C ASP A 152 27.22 11.15 -5.79
N TYR A 153 25.99 10.87 -6.23
CA TYR A 153 25.11 9.90 -5.57
C TYR A 153 25.75 8.52 -5.51
N ASN A 154 26.22 7.97 -6.62
CA ASN A 154 26.81 6.63 -6.66
C ASN A 154 28.08 6.52 -5.79
N ALA A 155 28.88 7.60 -5.70
CA ALA A 155 30.02 7.66 -4.79
C ALA A 155 29.58 7.65 -3.31
N HIS A 156 28.48 8.33 -2.96
CA HIS A 156 27.85 8.22 -1.64
C HIS A 156 27.32 6.80 -1.39
N ALA A 157 26.54 6.25 -2.32
CA ALA A 157 25.89 4.96 -2.19
C ALA A 157 26.88 3.82 -1.95
N ARG A 158 28.00 3.77 -2.71
CA ARG A 158 29.06 2.77 -2.51
C ARG A 158 29.68 2.81 -1.12
N ARG A 159 29.87 3.99 -0.54
CA ARG A 159 30.44 4.15 0.82
C ARG A 159 29.49 3.69 1.91
N ARG A 160 28.18 3.78 1.66
CA ARG A 160 27.12 3.44 2.61
C ARG A 160 26.47 2.07 2.38
N GLY A 161 26.85 1.37 1.31
CA GLY A 161 26.22 0.10 0.92
C GLY A 161 24.77 0.27 0.42
N LEU A 162 24.45 1.42 -0.17
CA LEU A 162 23.13 1.72 -0.74
C LEU A 162 23.06 1.31 -2.22
N PRO A 163 21.84 1.12 -2.77
CA PRO A 163 21.62 0.85 -4.19
C PRO A 163 22.29 1.90 -5.09
N LEU A 164 22.75 1.49 -6.26
CA LEU A 164 23.23 2.43 -7.28
C LEU A 164 22.05 3.00 -8.07
N ALA A 165 22.24 4.16 -8.71
CA ALA A 165 21.20 4.81 -9.51
C ALA A 165 20.64 3.90 -10.62
N GLU A 166 21.48 3.03 -11.20
CA GLU A 166 21.08 2.05 -12.23
C GLU A 166 20.14 0.95 -11.71
N GLN A 167 20.01 0.81 -10.39
CA GLN A 167 19.14 -0.15 -9.72
C GLN A 167 17.79 0.47 -9.33
N PHE A 168 17.61 1.77 -9.58
CA PHE A 168 16.33 2.42 -9.30
C PHE A 168 15.27 1.93 -10.26
N GLU A 169 14.07 1.76 -9.73
CA GLU A 169 12.92 1.28 -10.49
C GLU A 169 11.82 2.36 -10.50
N PRO A 170 10.99 2.41 -11.56
CA PRO A 170 9.86 3.33 -11.60
C PRO A 170 8.80 2.93 -10.56
N PHE A 171 7.95 3.89 -10.19
CA PHE A 171 6.86 3.67 -9.25
C PHE A 171 6.00 2.45 -9.60
N SER A 172 5.62 2.30 -10.88
CA SER A 172 4.81 1.16 -11.35
C SER A 172 5.43 -0.23 -11.09
N ALA A 173 6.76 -0.34 -11.04
CA ALA A 173 7.44 -1.59 -10.70
C ALA A 173 7.32 -1.88 -9.20
N HIS A 174 7.57 -0.88 -8.35
CA HIS A 174 7.36 -0.97 -6.90
C HIS A 174 5.90 -1.25 -6.55
N TYR A 175 4.96 -0.56 -7.20
CA TYR A 175 3.53 -0.69 -6.96
C TYR A 175 3.06 -2.11 -7.25
N ARG A 176 3.42 -2.66 -8.42
CA ARG A 176 3.07 -4.05 -8.78
C ARG A 176 3.70 -5.06 -7.83
N ARG A 177 4.90 -4.81 -7.32
CA ARG A 177 5.55 -5.72 -6.36
C ARG A 177 4.90 -5.64 -4.98
N PHE A 178 4.57 -4.43 -4.51
CA PHE A 178 3.98 -4.23 -3.20
C PHE A 178 2.51 -4.68 -3.17
N TRP A 179 1.70 -4.17 -4.08
CA TRP A 179 0.27 -4.48 -4.14
C TRP A 179 -0.06 -5.73 -4.94
N GLY A 180 0.88 -6.34 -5.64
CA GLY A 180 0.63 -7.53 -6.45
C GLY A 180 0.26 -8.79 -5.66
N GLY A 181 -0.14 -9.81 -6.41
CA GLY A 181 -0.46 -11.13 -5.86
C GLY A 181 -1.64 -11.08 -4.90
N TRP A 182 -1.53 -11.78 -3.77
CA TRP A 182 -2.62 -11.86 -2.80
C TRP A 182 -2.95 -10.51 -2.16
N ARG A 183 -1.98 -9.60 -1.99
CA ARG A 183 -2.24 -8.28 -1.40
C ARG A 183 -3.24 -7.49 -2.23
N PHE A 184 -3.18 -7.60 -3.55
CA PHE A 184 -4.14 -6.99 -4.47
C PHE A 184 -5.57 -7.46 -4.18
N TRP A 185 -5.72 -8.73 -3.80
CA TRP A 185 -7.01 -9.39 -3.58
C TRP A 185 -7.47 -9.37 -2.12
N LEU A 186 -6.55 -9.21 -1.17
CA LEU A 186 -6.87 -9.25 0.27
C LEU A 186 -6.84 -7.86 0.93
N LEU A 187 -6.10 -6.90 0.40
CA LEU A 187 -5.77 -5.62 1.06
C LEU A 187 -6.00 -4.38 0.21
N ALA A 188 -6.36 -4.55 -1.06
CA ALA A 188 -6.70 -3.46 -1.97
C ALA A 188 -8.12 -3.65 -2.47
#